data_AF-A0A2S5DED3-F1
#
_entry.id   AF-A0A2S5DED3-F1
#
_cell.length_a   1.000
_cell.length_b   1.000
_cell.length_c   1.000
_cell.angle_alpha   90.00
_cell.angle_beta   90.00
_cell.angle_gamma   90.00
#
_symmetry.space_group_name_H-M   'P 1'
#
loop_
_entity.id
_entity.type
_entity.pdbx_description
1 polymer ?
#
loop_
_entity_poly.entity_id
_entity_poly.type
_entity_poly.pdbx_seq_one_letter_code
_entity_poly.pdbx_strand_id
1 'polypeptide(L)'
;MRFMQGACIVRVHFLTRVKQWIISVFNPPYQLALCDRLPGKHAKECLYLFKLYGSHDFVKLSHADILASNQIMSAINPRDLIKIALLENNLKAHDQRCRVEEEMRGNHYRIHLQGNSEVYSGESICQNIDYFAELNAQEICRIAYSAGFQKGRALSRQISRAGEEARRQDQAAPENAAKVVALRRGAR
;
A
#
# COMPACT_ATOMS: atom_id res chain seq x y z
N MET A 1 8.60 16.85 67.40
CA MET A 1 9.62 16.97 66.33
C MET A 1 8.99 16.68 64.96
N ARG A 2 8.44 17.69 64.28
CA ARG A 2 7.96 17.60 62.88
C ARG A 2 8.07 18.97 62.20
N PHE A 3 9.29 19.44 61.94
CA PHE A 3 9.48 20.71 61.22
C PHE A 3 10.85 20.74 60.52
N MET A 4 11.14 19.80 59.61
CA MET A 4 12.33 19.92 58.73
C MET A 4 12.18 19.31 57.31
N GLN A 5 10.98 18.92 56.86
CA GLN A 5 10.79 18.36 55.50
C GLN A 5 10.21 19.35 54.47
N GLY A 6 9.66 20.50 54.89
CA GLY A 6 9.02 21.46 53.97
C GLY A 6 9.97 22.35 53.16
N ALA A 7 11.18 22.63 53.65
CA ALA A 7 12.09 23.59 53.01
C ALA A 7 12.81 23.03 51.78
N CYS A 8 12.99 21.70 51.70
CA CYS A 8 13.74 21.05 50.61
C CYS A 8 12.91 20.99 49.31
N ILE A 9 11.59 20.76 49.42
CA ILE A 9 10.67 20.64 48.27
C ILE A 9 10.49 21.98 47.54
N VAL A 10 10.44 23.09 48.29
CA VAL A 10 10.23 24.44 47.73
C VAL A 10 11.44 24.91 46.91
N ARG A 11 12.67 24.55 47.33
CA ARG A 11 13.90 24.91 46.60
C ARG A 11 14.03 24.20 45.26
N VAL A 12 13.64 22.94 45.17
CA VAL A 12 13.68 22.16 43.91
C VAL A 12 12.67 22.71 42.89
N HIS A 13 11.47 23.11 43.35
CA HIS A 13 10.47 23.74 42.49
C HIS A 13 10.87 25.15 42.01
N PHE A 14 11.56 25.93 42.84
CA PHE A 14 12.05 27.24 42.45
C PHE A 14 13.16 27.14 41.38
N LEU A 15 14.12 26.24 41.58
CA LEU A 15 15.22 26.02 40.62
C LEU A 15 14.73 25.48 39.27
N THR A 16 13.74 24.58 39.28
CA THR A 16 13.11 24.09 38.03
C THR A 16 12.34 25.18 37.30
N ARG A 17 11.63 26.06 38.02
CA ARG A 17 10.95 27.23 37.43
C ARG A 17 11.90 28.26 36.84
N VAL A 18 13.01 28.56 37.53
CA VAL A 18 14.04 29.48 37.00
C VAL A 18 14.71 28.89 35.77
N LYS A 19 15.02 27.59 35.79
CA LYS A 19 15.56 26.89 34.61
C LYS A 19 14.57 26.93 33.44
N GLN A 20 13.29 26.67 33.67
CA GLN A 20 12.24 26.77 32.65
C GLN A 20 12.07 28.20 32.13
N TRP A 21 12.15 29.21 33.00
CA TRP A 21 12.11 30.61 32.62
C TRP A 21 13.30 30.99 31.73
N ILE A 22 14.52 30.65 32.12
CA ILE A 22 15.74 30.89 31.32
C ILE A 22 15.61 30.19 29.96
N ILE A 23 15.18 28.94 29.92
CA ILE A 23 14.96 28.21 28.66
C ILE A 23 13.89 28.92 27.81
N SER A 24 12.81 29.43 28.40
CA SER A 24 11.76 30.13 27.65
C SER A 24 12.19 31.49 27.08
N VAL A 25 13.11 32.19 27.77
CA VAL A 25 13.63 33.49 27.36
C VAL A 25 14.65 33.35 26.23
N PHE A 26 15.53 32.34 26.30
CA PHE A 26 16.58 32.13 25.30
C PHE A 26 16.19 31.17 24.18
N ASN A 27 15.10 30.42 24.34
CA ASN A 27 14.57 29.51 23.34
C ASN A 27 13.05 29.74 23.17
N PRO A 28 12.62 30.90 22.62
CA PRO A 28 11.21 31.15 22.34
C PRO A 28 10.59 30.04 21.49
N PRO A 29 9.32 29.67 21.70
CA PRO A 29 8.67 28.67 20.86
C PRO A 29 8.56 29.16 19.41
N TYR A 30 8.49 28.21 18.46
CA TYR A 30 8.23 28.49 17.04
C TYR A 30 9.30 29.29 16.28
N GLN A 31 10.57 29.15 16.66
CA GLN A 31 11.69 29.78 15.96
C GLN A 31 11.95 29.20 14.57
N LEU A 32 11.56 27.95 14.31
CA LEU A 32 11.82 27.28 13.05
C LEU A 32 10.63 27.44 12.11
N ALA A 33 10.86 28.12 10.99
CA ALA A 33 9.92 28.24 9.89
C ALA A 33 10.34 27.32 8.75
N LEU A 34 9.41 26.54 8.21
CA LEU A 34 9.68 25.65 7.09
C LEU A 34 9.94 26.49 5.82
N CYS A 35 11.13 26.34 5.23
CA CYS A 35 11.49 27.02 3.98
C CYS A 35 11.25 26.14 2.77
N ASP A 36 11.81 24.93 2.78
CA ASP A 36 11.80 24.07 1.61
C ASP A 36 11.86 22.57 1.98
N ARG A 37 11.56 21.73 0.99
CA ARG A 37 11.67 20.27 1.10
C ARG A 37 12.66 19.78 0.07
N LEU A 38 13.65 19.03 0.55
CA LEU A 38 14.71 18.46 -0.27
C LEU A 38 14.57 16.93 -0.33
N PRO A 39 14.88 16.32 -1.48
CA PRO A 39 15.05 14.87 -1.53
C PRO A 39 16.27 14.47 -0.69
N GLY A 40 16.10 13.48 0.18
CA GLY A 40 17.17 12.88 0.96
C GLY A 40 18.13 12.07 0.08
N LYS A 41 19.26 11.66 0.67
CA LYS A 41 20.25 10.80 -0.02
C LYS A 41 19.67 9.43 -0.38
N HIS A 42 18.68 8.97 0.38
CA HIS A 42 17.90 7.77 0.08
C HIS A 42 16.58 8.18 -0.61
N ALA A 43 16.22 7.49 -1.70
CA ALA A 43 15.10 7.83 -2.57
C ALA A 43 13.73 7.94 -1.88
N LYS A 44 13.60 7.46 -0.65
CA LYS A 44 12.37 7.48 0.15
C LYS A 44 12.34 8.49 1.29
N GLU A 45 13.45 9.18 1.58
CA GLU A 45 13.51 10.11 2.70
C GLU A 45 13.34 11.56 2.23
N CYS A 46 12.42 12.28 2.84
CA CYS A 46 12.27 13.73 2.67
C CYS A 46 13.03 14.46 3.78
N LEU A 47 13.89 15.41 3.40
CA LEU A 47 14.54 16.32 4.33
C LEU A 47 13.80 17.67 4.32
N TYR A 48 13.52 18.18 5.51
CA TYR A 48 12.88 19.47 5.70
C TYR A 48 13.92 20.52 6.06
N LEU A 49 13.96 21.61 5.29
CA LEU A 49 14.84 22.74 5.53
C LEU A 49 14.08 23.81 6.30
N PHE A 50 14.53 24.08 7.52
CA PHE A 50 13.99 25.13 8.37
C PHE A 50 14.94 26.31 8.42
N LYS A 51 14.38 27.52 8.37
CA LYS A 51 15.11 28.74 8.70
C LYS A 51 14.85 29.11 10.15
N LEU A 52 15.92 29.44 10.86
CA LEU A 52 15.84 29.95 12.22
C LEU A 52 15.45 31.43 12.21
N TYR A 53 14.38 31.78 12.90
CA TYR A 53 13.91 33.15 13.00
C TYR A 53 14.92 34.02 13.74
N GLY A 54 15.29 35.16 13.15
CA GLY A 54 16.30 36.07 13.71
C GLY A 54 17.76 35.66 13.47
N SER A 55 18.01 34.54 12.77
CA SER A 55 19.35 34.15 12.31
C SER A 55 19.38 33.94 10.78
N HIS A 56 20.59 33.87 10.23
CA HIS A 56 20.86 33.41 8.87
C HIS A 56 21.10 31.89 8.78
N ASP A 57 20.92 31.19 9.90
CA ASP A 57 21.14 29.75 9.98
C ASP A 57 19.96 28.95 9.42
N PHE A 58 20.31 27.83 8.81
CA PHE A 58 19.37 26.84 8.28
C PHE A 58 19.62 25.48 8.91
N VAL A 59 18.55 24.80 9.29
CA VAL A 59 18.59 23.48 9.91
C VAL A 59 17.90 22.48 8.99
N LYS A 60 18.57 21.37 8.72
CA LYS A 60 18.02 20.24 7.96
C LYS A 60 17.60 19.15 8.92
N LEU A 61 16.35 18.74 8.87
CA LEU A 61 15.80 17.71 9.74
C LEU A 61 15.01 16.69 8.93
N SER A 62 15.17 15.41 9.26
CA SER A 62 14.26 14.38 8.75
C SER A 62 12.98 14.35 9.58
N HIS A 63 11.93 13.73 9.04
CA HIS A 63 10.71 13.47 9.81
C HIS A 63 10.99 12.65 11.09
N ALA A 64 11.91 11.68 11.04
CA ALA A 64 12.31 10.88 12.19
C ALA A 64 12.99 11.73 13.28
N ASP A 65 13.86 12.67 12.89
CA ASP A 65 14.53 13.57 13.84
C ASP A 65 13.55 14.51 14.55
N ILE A 66 12.55 15.00 13.81
CA ILE A 66 11.48 15.85 14.37
C ILE A 66 10.72 15.07 15.44
N LEU A 67 10.32 13.83 15.16
CA LEU A 67 9.58 13.00 16.12
C LEU A 67 10.43 12.52 17.30
N ALA A 68 11.74 12.36 17.11
CA ALA A 68 12.64 11.89 18.16
C ALA A 68 12.87 12.93 19.28
N SER A 69 12.68 14.23 19.00
CA SER A 69 12.98 15.30 19.95
C SER A 69 11.81 16.26 20.17
N ASN A 70 11.27 16.23 21.39
CA ASN A 70 10.23 17.16 21.84
C ASN A 70 10.66 18.64 21.75
N GLN A 71 11.96 18.92 21.90
CA GLN A 71 12.49 20.29 21.80
C GLN A 71 12.37 20.80 20.36
N ILE A 72 12.72 19.97 19.38
CA ILE A 72 12.60 20.29 17.95
C ILE A 72 11.13 20.50 17.59
N MET A 73 10.24 19.61 18.02
CA MET A 73 8.79 19.78 17.79
C MET A 73 8.26 21.10 18.35
N SER A 74 8.67 21.48 19.57
CA SER A 74 8.24 22.74 20.19
C SER A 74 8.84 24.00 19.53
N ALA A 75 9.97 23.85 18.84
CA ALA A 75 10.64 24.94 18.13
C ALA A 75 10.05 25.17 16.73
N ILE A 76 9.33 24.21 16.15
CA ILE A 76 8.71 24.31 14.82
C ILE A 76 7.32 24.92 14.93
N ASN A 77 6.96 25.83 14.01
CA ASN A 77 5.61 26.37 13.93
C ASN A 77 4.55 25.24 13.79
N PRO A 78 3.48 25.22 14.61
CA PRO A 78 2.49 24.14 14.60
C PRO A 78 1.80 23.99 13.24
N ARG A 79 1.65 25.08 12.48
CA ARG A 79 1.11 25.02 11.11
C ARG A 79 1.99 24.18 10.19
N ASP A 80 3.30 24.36 10.29
CA ASP A 80 4.27 23.63 9.48
C ASP A 80 4.35 22.17 9.92
N LEU A 81 4.26 21.92 11.24
CA LEU A 81 4.26 20.57 11.78
C LEU A 81 3.04 19.76 11.31
N ILE A 82 1.85 20.36 11.29
CA ILE A 82 0.63 19.74 10.72
C ILE A 82 0.82 19.47 9.23
N LYS A 83 1.38 20.43 8.48
CA LYS A 83 1.64 20.27 7.05
C LYS A 83 2.59 19.10 6.77
N ILE A 84 3.66 18.99 7.55
CA ILE A 84 4.63 17.89 7.47
C ILE A 84 3.94 16.55 7.78
N ALA A 85 3.16 16.49 8.86
CA ALA A 85 2.45 15.27 9.25
C ALA A 85 1.46 14.80 8.17
N LEU A 86 0.71 15.71 7.55
CA LEU A 86 -0.21 15.38 6.45
C LEU A 86 0.54 14.90 5.20
N LEU A 87 1.68 15.52 4.87
CA LEU A 87 2.50 15.11 3.73
C LEU A 87 3.10 13.71 3.95
N GLU A 88 3.66 13.45 5.12
CA GLU A 88 4.23 12.16 5.50
C GLU A 88 3.15 11.07 5.54
N ASN A 89 1.95 11.40 6.02
CA ASN A 89 0.82 10.47 5.97
C ASN A 89 0.42 10.15 4.53
N ASN A 90 0.30 11.15 3.66
CA ASN A 90 0.00 10.93 2.24
C ASN A 90 1.09 10.12 1.53
N LEU A 91 2.37 10.34 1.86
CA LEU A 91 3.48 9.56 1.32
C LEU A 91 3.43 8.11 1.81
N LYS A 92 3.18 7.87 3.09
CA LYS A 92 2.98 6.51 3.63
C LYS A 92 1.77 5.82 3.01
N ALA A 93 0.66 6.53 2.87
CA ALA A 93 -0.52 6.02 2.20
C ALA A 93 -0.21 5.68 0.72
N HIS A 94 0.61 6.48 0.05
CA HIS A 94 1.06 6.19 -1.31
C HIS A 94 2.00 4.97 -1.38
N ASP A 95 2.92 4.82 -0.43
CA ASP A 95 3.83 3.67 -0.35
C ASP A 95 3.10 2.37 0.02
N GLN A 96 2.02 2.46 0.79
CA GLN A 96 1.15 1.35 1.16
C GLN A 96 0.13 0.98 0.08
N ARG A 97 0.07 1.74 -1.03
CA ARG A 97 -0.88 1.45 -2.11
C ARG A 97 -0.68 0.05 -2.65
N CYS A 98 -1.81 -0.60 -2.88
CA CYS A 98 -1.89 -1.86 -3.57
C CYS A 98 -1.22 -1.77 -4.94
N ARG A 99 -0.21 -2.60 -5.21
CA ARG A 99 0.55 -2.60 -6.47
C ARG A 99 0.83 -4.01 -6.96
N VAL A 100 0.86 -4.19 -8.27
CA VAL A 100 1.34 -5.44 -8.87
C VAL A 100 2.87 -5.45 -8.86
N GLU A 101 3.46 -6.40 -8.14
CA GLU A 101 4.93 -6.55 -8.07
C GLU A 101 5.47 -7.40 -9.22
N GLU A 102 4.76 -8.48 -9.56
CA GLU A 102 5.21 -9.43 -10.57
C GLU A 102 4.03 -10.09 -11.28
N GLU A 103 4.08 -10.13 -12.62
CA GLU A 103 3.18 -10.94 -13.43
C GLU A 103 3.82 -12.32 -13.65
N MET A 104 3.20 -13.36 -13.09
CA MET A 104 3.64 -14.74 -13.20
C MET A 104 2.94 -15.45 -14.36
N ARG A 105 3.55 -16.56 -14.81
CA ARG A 105 2.96 -17.40 -15.87
C ARG A 105 1.61 -17.96 -15.41
N GLY A 106 0.71 -18.12 -16.37
CA GLY A 106 -0.62 -18.71 -16.11
C GLY A 106 -1.60 -17.76 -15.44
N ASN A 107 -1.51 -16.45 -15.70
CA ASN A 107 -2.46 -15.45 -15.17
C ASN A 107 -2.50 -15.38 -13.64
N HIS A 108 -1.32 -15.43 -13.03
CA HIS A 108 -1.12 -15.23 -11.59
C HIS A 108 -0.33 -13.93 -11.39
N TYR A 109 -0.69 -13.18 -10.36
CA TYR A 109 -0.12 -11.88 -10.08
C TYR A 109 0.31 -11.84 -8.62
N ARG A 110 1.55 -11.42 -8.37
CA ARG A 110 1.99 -11.07 -7.02
C ARG A 110 1.55 -9.63 -6.77
N ILE A 111 0.63 -9.46 -5.83
CA ILE A 111 0.10 -8.16 -5.45
C ILE A 111 0.62 -7.84 -4.04
N HIS A 112 1.22 -6.66 -3.91
CA HIS A 112 1.53 -6.10 -2.60
C HIS A 112 0.30 -5.40 -2.07
N LEU A 113 -0.24 -5.87 -0.95
CA LEU A 113 -1.46 -5.37 -0.32
C LEU A 113 -1.14 -5.09 1.15
N GLN A 114 -1.23 -3.82 1.57
CA GLN A 114 -1.10 -3.40 2.97
C GLN A 114 0.15 -3.94 3.71
N GLY A 115 1.28 -4.06 3.01
CA GLY A 115 2.55 -4.51 3.60
C GLY A 115 2.87 -6.00 3.43
N ASN A 116 1.93 -6.80 2.91
CA ASN A 116 2.16 -8.20 2.54
C ASN A 116 2.12 -8.39 1.04
N SER A 117 2.94 -9.29 0.51
CA SER A 117 2.89 -9.69 -0.90
C SER A 117 2.29 -11.09 -1.02
N GLU A 118 1.14 -11.18 -1.66
CA GLU A 118 0.42 -12.43 -1.88
C GLU A 118 0.21 -12.69 -3.37
N VAL A 119 0.03 -13.97 -3.74
CA VAL A 119 -0.18 -14.38 -5.12
C VAL A 119 -1.65 -14.67 -5.35
N TYR A 120 -2.26 -13.96 -6.29
CA TYR A 120 -3.66 -14.15 -6.67
C TYR A 120 -3.78 -14.52 -8.14
N SER A 121 -4.79 -15.32 -8.48
CA SER A 121 -5.13 -15.57 -9.88
C SER A 121 -5.89 -14.38 -10.45
N GLY A 122 -5.70 -14.09 -11.74
CA GLY A 122 -6.43 -13.02 -12.42
C GLY A 122 -7.94 -13.19 -12.35
N GLU A 123 -8.44 -14.43 -12.32
CA GLU A 123 -9.87 -14.69 -12.14
C GLU A 123 -10.35 -14.36 -10.71
N SER A 124 -9.56 -14.67 -9.68
CA SER A 124 -9.86 -14.30 -8.30
C SER A 124 -9.89 -12.78 -8.10
N ILE A 125 -8.95 -12.07 -8.74
CA ILE A 125 -8.87 -10.60 -8.73
C ILE A 125 -10.10 -9.99 -9.39
N CYS A 126 -10.51 -10.49 -10.56
CA CYS A 126 -11.69 -9.98 -11.24
C CYS A 126 -13.01 -10.27 -10.50
N GLN A 127 -13.10 -11.37 -9.74
CA GLN A 127 -14.28 -11.71 -8.95
C GLN A 127 -14.42 -10.85 -7.68
N ASN A 128 -13.29 -10.39 -7.11
CA ASN A 128 -13.26 -9.63 -5.86
C ASN A 128 -12.68 -8.24 -6.07
N ILE A 129 -13.14 -7.52 -7.10
CA ILE A 129 -12.55 -6.24 -7.52
C ILE A 129 -12.54 -5.18 -6.40
N ASP A 130 -13.52 -5.23 -5.51
CA ASP A 130 -13.63 -4.31 -4.36
C ASP A 130 -12.49 -4.50 -3.35
N TYR A 131 -12.00 -5.74 -3.19
CA TYR A 131 -10.84 -6.04 -2.35
C TYR A 131 -9.54 -5.44 -2.93
N PHE A 132 -9.54 -5.20 -4.24
CA PHE A 132 -8.43 -4.70 -5.03
C PHE A 132 -8.65 -3.24 -5.49
N ALA A 133 -9.58 -2.50 -4.87
CA ALA A 133 -9.98 -1.16 -5.31
C ALA A 133 -8.84 -0.13 -5.33
N GLU A 134 -7.78 -0.36 -4.56
CA GLU A 134 -6.60 0.51 -4.52
C GLU A 134 -5.59 0.25 -5.66
N LEU A 135 -5.75 -0.84 -6.42
CA LEU A 135 -4.89 -1.11 -7.58
C LEU A 135 -5.12 -0.07 -8.67
N ASN A 136 -4.06 0.21 -9.42
CA ASN A 136 -4.14 1.11 -10.55
C ASN A 136 -5.15 0.57 -11.58
N ALA A 137 -6.09 1.41 -12.02
CA ALA A 137 -7.10 1.05 -13.02
C ALA A 137 -6.48 0.43 -14.29
N GLN A 138 -5.29 0.89 -14.71
CA GLN A 138 -4.58 0.31 -15.84
C GLN A 138 -4.16 -1.15 -15.59
N GLU A 139 -3.71 -1.47 -14.38
CA GLU A 139 -3.32 -2.83 -13.99
C GLU A 139 -4.54 -3.74 -13.92
N ILE A 140 -5.64 -3.25 -13.32
CA ILE A 140 -6.91 -3.99 -13.25
C ILE A 140 -7.42 -4.30 -14.66
N CYS A 141 -7.42 -3.33 -15.57
CA CYS A 141 -7.83 -3.55 -16.97
C CYS A 141 -6.96 -4.60 -17.68
N ARG A 142 -5.65 -4.59 -17.44
CA ARG A 142 -4.72 -5.57 -18.02
C ARG A 142 -5.00 -6.99 -17.50
N ILE A 143 -5.21 -7.13 -16.19
CA ILE A 143 -5.55 -8.40 -15.53
C ILE A 143 -6.91 -8.92 -16.03
N ALA A 144 -7.91 -8.04 -16.15
CA ALA A 144 -9.23 -8.41 -16.66
C ALA A 144 -9.16 -8.88 -18.12
N TYR A 145 -8.34 -8.22 -18.94
CA TYR A 145 -8.11 -8.62 -20.33
C TYR A 145 -7.47 -10.02 -20.43
N SER A 146 -6.39 -10.27 -19.69
CA SER A 146 -5.69 -11.57 -19.71
C SER A 146 -6.58 -12.69 -19.18
N ALA A 147 -7.30 -12.47 -18.08
CA ALA A 147 -8.23 -13.42 -17.50
C ALA A 147 -9.39 -13.74 -18.47
N GLY A 148 -10.00 -12.71 -19.05
CA GLY A 148 -11.08 -12.86 -20.03
C GLY A 148 -10.62 -13.63 -21.28
N PHE A 149 -9.42 -13.33 -21.78
CA PHE A 149 -8.85 -14.03 -22.93
C PHE A 149 -8.56 -15.51 -22.65
N GLN A 150 -8.05 -15.84 -21.46
CA GLN A 150 -7.85 -17.24 -21.07
C GLN A 150 -9.18 -17.99 -20.92
N LYS A 151 -10.17 -17.37 -20.29
CA LYS A 151 -11.51 -17.94 -20.13
C LYS A 151 -12.20 -18.17 -21.48
N GLY A 152 -12.10 -17.21 -22.41
CA GLY A 152 -12.61 -17.35 -23.77
C GLY A 152 -11.98 -18.51 -24.53
N ARG A 153 -10.65 -18.69 -24.43
CA ARG A 153 -9.96 -19.84 -25.05
C ARG A 153 -10.36 -21.18 -24.42
N ALA A 154 -10.52 -21.22 -23.10
CA ALA A 154 -10.98 -22.42 -22.41
C ALA A 154 -12.40 -22.81 -22.87
N LEU A 155 -13.31 -21.84 -22.92
CA LEU A 155 -14.68 -22.04 -23.39
C LEU A 155 -14.72 -22.50 -24.85
N SER A 156 -13.96 -21.85 -25.74
CA SER A 156 -13.88 -22.25 -27.15
C SER A 156 -13.41 -23.70 -27.31
N ARG A 157 -12.40 -24.14 -26.55
CA ARG A 157 -11.94 -25.54 -26.56
C ARG A 157 -13.01 -26.50 -26.04
N GLN A 158 -13.76 -26.11 -25.01
CA GLN A 158 -14.86 -26.93 -24.49
C GLN A 158 -15.97 -27.10 -25.53
N ILE A 159 -16.36 -26.02 -26.22
CA ILE A 159 -17.37 -26.06 -27.28
C ILE A 159 -16.89 -26.94 -28.44
N SER A 160 -15.62 -26.81 -28.86
CA SER A 160 -15.07 -27.64 -29.93
C SER A 160 -15.09 -29.13 -29.57
N ARG A 161 -14.68 -29.49 -28.35
CA ARG A 161 -14.71 -30.88 -27.87
C ARG A 161 -16.13 -31.43 -27.79
N ALA A 162 -17.06 -30.67 -27.22
CA ALA A 162 -18.47 -31.05 -27.15
C ALA A 162 -19.07 -31.25 -28.55
N GLY A 163 -18.69 -30.40 -29.52
CA GLY A 163 -19.12 -30.55 -30.92
C GLY A 163 -18.54 -31.79 -31.61
N GLU A 164 -17.28 -32.14 -31.34
CA GLU A 164 -16.67 -33.37 -31.84
C GLU A 164 -17.31 -34.63 -31.24
N GLU A 165 -17.59 -34.62 -29.94
CA GLU A 165 -18.28 -35.70 -29.24
C GLU A 165 -19.71 -35.90 -29.76
N ALA A 166 -20.46 -34.81 -29.96
CA ALA A 166 -21.79 -34.86 -30.56
C ALA A 166 -21.76 -35.45 -31.97
N ARG A 167 -20.81 -35.01 -32.83
CA ARG A 167 -20.65 -35.58 -34.18
C ARG A 167 -20.28 -37.06 -34.17
N ARG A 168 -19.47 -37.52 -33.21
CA ARG A 168 -19.13 -38.94 -33.06
C ARG A 168 -20.35 -39.77 -32.63
N GLN A 169 -21.21 -39.25 -31.75
CA GLN A 169 -22.45 -39.91 -31.37
C GLN A 169 -23.43 -40.00 -32.54
N ASP A 170 -23.57 -38.92 -33.32
CA ASP A 170 -24.41 -38.88 -34.52
C ASP A 170 -23.91 -39.81 -35.64
N GLN A 171 -22.60 -40.06 -35.74
CA GLN A 171 -22.03 -41.03 -36.69
C GLN A 171 -22.10 -42.48 -36.19
N ALA A 172 -22.01 -42.72 -34.88
CA ALA A 172 -22.17 -44.04 -34.29
C ALA A 172 -23.61 -44.56 -34.34
N ALA A 173 -24.61 -43.67 -34.30
CA ALA A 173 -26.02 -44.03 -34.39
C ALA A 173 -26.40 -44.78 -35.71
N PRO A 174 -26.04 -44.30 -36.92
CA PRO A 174 -26.32 -44.99 -38.17
C PRO A 174 -25.47 -46.25 -38.36
N GLU A 175 -24.21 -46.28 -37.89
CA GLU A 175 -23.37 -47.49 -37.98
C GLU A 175 -23.92 -48.63 -37.09
N ASN A 176 -24.37 -48.30 -35.88
CA ASN A 176 -24.99 -49.28 -35.00
C ASN A 176 -26.34 -49.75 -35.55
N ALA A 177 -27.15 -48.86 -36.12
CA ALA A 177 -28.38 -49.23 -36.81
C ALA A 177 -28.11 -50.15 -38.01
N ALA A 178 -27.07 -49.86 -38.81
CA ALA A 178 -26.67 -50.70 -39.94
C ALA A 178 -26.18 -52.09 -39.50
N LYS A 179 -25.40 -52.19 -38.42
CA LYS A 179 -24.96 -53.48 -37.83
C LYS A 179 -26.15 -54.31 -37.34
N VAL A 180 -27.13 -53.70 -36.66
CA VAL A 180 -28.32 -54.40 -36.16
C VAL A 180 -29.17 -54.93 -37.32
N VAL A 181 -29.32 -54.17 -38.41
CA VAL A 181 -30.03 -54.62 -39.62
C VAL A 181 -29.29 -55.76 -40.32
N ALA A 182 -27.95 -55.70 -40.41
CA ALA A 182 -27.14 -56.77 -40.99
C ALA A 182 -27.23 -58.08 -40.19
N LEU A 183 -27.17 -58.02 -38.85
CA LEU A 183 -27.36 -59.16 -37.97
C LEU A 183 -28.75 -59.82 -38.12
N ARG A 184 -29.80 -59.01 -38.32
CA ARG A 184 -31.16 -59.53 -38.57
C ARG A 184 -31.33 -60.18 -39.95
N ARG A 185 -30.51 -59.81 -40.94
CA ARG A 185 -30.55 -60.40 -42.29
C ARG A 185 -29.73 -61.69 -42.41
N GLY A 186 -28.68 -61.86 -41.61
CA GLY A 186 -27.85 -63.07 -41.60
C GLY A 186 -28.39 -64.23 -40.75
N ALA A 187 -29.48 -64.02 -40.01
CA ALA A 187 -30.09 -65.03 -39.13
C ALA A 187 -31.34 -65.71 -39.73
N ARG A 188 -31.53 -65.63 -41.06
CA ARG A 188 -32.60 -66.32 -41.79
C ARG A 188 -32.03 -67.39 -42.71
#